data_AF-U7UNL5-F1
#
_entry.id   AF-U7UNL5-F1
#
_cell.length_a   1.000
_cell.length_b   1.000
_cell.length_c   1.000
_cell.angle_alpha   90.00
_cell.angle_beta   90.00
_cell.angle_gamma   90.00
#
_symmetry.space_group_name_H-M   'P 1'
#
loop_
_entity.id
_entity.type
_entity.pdbx_description
1 polymer ?
#
loop_
_entity_poly.entity_id
_entity_poly.type
_entity_poly.pdbx_seq_one_letter_code
_entity_poly.pdbx_strand_id
1 'polypeptide(L)'
;MARFITADLYVSGVTSDCISRQADAAQAAPIRAREGRAISGEAIGAAQTAQKRNIVTRIGISIGRIVNIFYAAGRESIDITIKSILPFMAFVSMILGIISASGIGGIIANTISPVAGTLPGMLVISFICAIPFVSPILGPGAVIAQVVGTLLGAEIGLGHIPPQYALPALFAINAQVGADFVPVGLSLGEAEPETIELGVPAVLYSRVITGPLAVLIAYAASIGLY
;
A
#
# COMPACT_ATOMS: atom_id res chain seq x y z
N MET A 1 0.74 13.29 -10.59
CA MET A 1 1.33 14.62 -10.86
C MET A 1 0.93 15.22 -12.22
N ALA A 2 0.76 14.43 -13.30
CA ALA A 2 0.38 14.94 -14.63
C ALA A 2 -0.96 15.70 -14.72
N ARG A 3 -1.89 15.52 -13.77
CA ARG A 3 -3.21 16.17 -13.77
C ARG A 3 -3.19 17.69 -13.48
N PHE A 4 -2.05 18.24 -13.05
CA PHE A 4 -1.89 19.66 -12.71
C PHE A 4 -0.96 20.42 -13.67
N ILE A 5 -0.46 19.76 -14.72
CA ILE A 5 0.37 20.39 -15.75
C ILE A 5 -0.54 20.77 -16.92
N THR A 6 -1.14 21.95 -16.86
CA THR A 6 -1.86 22.56 -17.98
C THR A 6 -0.97 23.60 -18.66
N ALA A 7 -1.25 23.93 -19.93
CA ALA A 7 -0.47 24.91 -20.70
C ALA A 7 -0.36 26.28 -19.99
N ASP A 8 -1.32 26.60 -19.13
CA ASP A 8 -1.40 27.85 -18.37
C ASP A 8 -0.54 27.86 -17.09
N LEU A 9 -0.15 26.68 -16.59
CA LEU A 9 0.63 26.49 -15.36
C LEU A 9 2.05 25.98 -15.64
N TYR A 10 2.34 25.58 -16.87
CA TYR A 10 3.63 25.05 -17.28
C TYR A 10 4.54 26.18 -17.76
N VAL A 11 5.62 26.43 -17.01
CA VAL A 11 6.67 27.37 -17.40
C VAL A 11 7.96 26.58 -17.63
N SER A 12 8.45 26.58 -18.87
CA SER A 12 9.74 25.98 -19.24
C SER A 12 10.77 27.06 -19.61
N GLY A 13 12.04 26.85 -19.26
CA GLY A 13 13.12 27.75 -19.64
C GLY A 13 13.36 28.92 -18.69
N VAL A 14 13.24 28.69 -17.37
CA VAL A 14 13.54 29.70 -16.36
C VAL A 14 15.05 29.94 -16.30
N THR A 15 15.50 31.15 -16.64
CA THR A 15 16.89 31.60 -16.48
C THR A 15 17.01 32.53 -15.27
N SER A 16 18.24 32.85 -14.85
CA SER A 16 18.51 33.78 -13.73
C SER A 16 17.89 35.16 -13.92
N ASP A 17 17.61 35.55 -15.16
CA ASP A 17 16.99 36.83 -15.51
C ASP A 17 15.49 36.86 -15.22
N CYS A 18 14.86 35.70 -14.99
CA CYS A 18 13.44 35.58 -14.63
C CYS A 18 13.19 35.83 -13.13
N ILE A 19 14.23 36.08 -12.33
CA ILE A 19 14.14 36.27 -10.88
C ILE A 19 14.28 37.76 -10.56
N SER A 20 13.16 38.44 -10.29
CA SER A 20 13.18 39.81 -9.75
C SER A 20 12.88 39.79 -8.25
N ARG A 21 13.61 40.61 -7.48
CA ARG A 21 13.27 40.85 -6.07
C ARG A 21 12.07 41.79 -6.04
N GLN A 22 10.98 41.33 -5.43
CA GLN A 22 9.76 42.12 -5.27
C GLN A 22 9.96 43.18 -4.18
N ALA A 23 10.50 44.33 -4.58
CA ALA A 23 10.37 45.60 -3.87
C ALA A 23 9.67 46.57 -4.83
N ASP A 24 8.51 47.07 -4.38
CA ASP A 24 7.73 48.16 -4.98
C ASP A 24 7.33 48.04 -6.45
N ALA A 25 6.20 47.38 -6.70
CA ALA A 25 5.20 47.87 -7.66
C ALA A 25 3.86 47.16 -7.45
N ALA A 26 2.85 47.96 -7.10
CA ALA A 26 1.47 47.56 -7.08
C ALA A 26 0.91 47.41 -8.51
N GLN A 27 -0.11 46.55 -8.62
CA GLN A 27 -1.09 46.37 -9.70
C GLN A 27 -0.72 45.50 -10.92
N ALA A 28 -1.33 44.30 -10.95
CA ALA A 28 -1.98 43.75 -12.15
C ALA A 28 -3.18 42.86 -11.73
N ALA A 29 -4.23 42.89 -12.56
CA ALA A 29 -5.64 42.56 -12.30
C ALA A 29 -5.96 41.05 -12.12
N PRO A 30 -7.14 40.68 -11.58
CA PRO A 30 -7.47 39.30 -11.19
C PRO A 30 -8.06 38.50 -12.36
N ILE A 31 -7.60 37.25 -12.52
CA ILE A 31 -8.28 36.23 -13.34
C ILE A 31 -9.26 35.48 -12.45
N ARG A 32 -10.55 35.55 -12.79
CA ARG A 32 -11.67 34.83 -12.15
C ARG A 32 -11.62 33.34 -12.49
N ALA A 33 -11.75 32.48 -11.47
CA ALA A 33 -12.52 31.24 -11.55
C ALA A 33 -13.06 30.80 -10.18
N ARG A 34 -14.39 30.78 -10.08
CA ARG A 34 -15.32 30.03 -9.20
C ARG A 34 -14.75 28.74 -8.56
N GLU A 35 -15.17 28.26 -7.38
CA GLU A 35 -16.10 28.68 -6.33
C GLU A 35 -15.86 27.73 -5.14
N GLY A 36 -15.91 28.22 -3.89
CA GLY A 36 -15.77 27.38 -2.70
C GLY A 36 -15.74 28.19 -1.39
N ARG A 37 -16.79 28.98 -1.17
CA ARG A 37 -17.16 29.74 0.06
C ARG A 37 -16.10 29.82 1.17
N ALA A 38 -15.44 30.99 1.26
CA ALA A 38 -14.85 31.50 2.48
C ALA A 38 -15.63 32.74 2.95
N ILE A 39 -15.91 32.77 4.24
CA ILE A 39 -16.70 33.78 4.96
C ILE A 39 -15.94 35.10 4.96
N SER A 40 -16.67 36.18 4.70
CA SER A 40 -16.24 37.58 4.70
C SER A 40 -15.60 38.01 6.01
N GLY A 41 -14.55 38.83 5.93
CA GLY A 41 -14.01 39.56 7.07
C GLY A 41 -12.78 40.38 6.67
N GLU A 42 -13.01 41.56 6.09
CA GLU A 42 -12.01 42.62 6.01
C GLU A 42 -11.59 43.12 7.40
N ALA A 43 -10.44 43.80 7.45
CA ALA A 43 -9.65 44.28 8.60
C ALA A 43 -8.71 43.18 9.14
N ILE A 44 -7.39 43.33 9.07
CA ILE A 44 -6.62 44.48 9.54
C ILE A 44 -5.38 44.64 8.65
N GLY A 45 -5.28 45.78 7.96
CA GLY A 45 -4.03 46.27 7.43
C GLY A 45 -3.14 46.86 8.52
N ALA A 46 -1.84 46.86 8.25
CA ALA A 46 -0.82 47.72 8.85
C ALA A 46 -0.68 47.69 10.38
N ALA A 47 0.25 46.86 10.86
CA ALA A 47 1.13 47.25 11.95
C ALA A 47 2.46 46.47 11.85
N GLN A 48 3.44 47.11 11.21
CA GLN A 48 4.83 46.87 11.55
C GLN A 48 5.00 47.17 13.04
N THR A 49 5.27 46.17 13.87
CA THR A 49 6.05 46.39 15.09
C THR A 49 6.76 45.10 15.46
N ALA A 50 8.08 45.11 15.29
CA ALA A 50 8.98 44.18 15.94
C ALA A 50 8.84 44.31 17.45
N GLN A 51 8.03 43.47 18.10
CA GLN A 51 8.06 43.39 19.56
C GLN A 51 7.57 42.03 20.08
N LYS A 52 8.51 41.24 20.61
CA LYS A 52 8.35 40.03 21.42
C LYS A 52 7.43 38.95 20.83
N ARG A 53 8.05 38.06 20.05
CA ARG A 53 7.55 36.74 19.66
C ARG A 53 7.13 35.97 20.92
N ASN A 54 5.84 36.06 21.27
CA ASN A 54 5.30 35.53 22.52
C ASN A 54 5.33 33.98 22.44
N ILE A 55 5.77 33.31 23.50
CA ILE A 55 5.89 31.84 23.53
C ILE A 55 4.55 31.18 23.16
N VAL A 56 3.43 31.82 23.52
CA VAL A 56 2.06 31.45 23.17
C VAL A 56 1.82 31.44 21.65
N THR A 57 2.30 32.44 20.90
CA THR A 57 2.16 32.48 19.43
C THR A 57 3.03 31.41 18.76
N ARG A 58 4.19 31.10 19.31
CA ARG A 58 5.05 30.00 18.82
C ARG A 58 4.40 28.64 19.04
N ILE A 59 3.79 28.43 20.21
CA ILE A 59 3.03 27.21 20.55
C ILE A 59 1.80 27.07 19.64
N GLY A 60 1.05 28.14 19.40
CA GLY A 60 -0.11 28.13 18.50
C GLY A 60 0.25 27.74 17.06
N ILE A 61 1.36 28.28 16.52
CA ILE A 61 1.85 27.92 15.18
C ILE A 61 2.30 26.45 15.13
N SER A 62 2.98 25.96 16.17
CA SER A 62 3.41 24.56 16.24
C SER A 62 2.24 23.58 16.33
N ILE A 63 1.23 23.86 17.16
CA ILE A 63 0.00 23.05 17.26
C ILE A 63 -0.74 23.09 15.93
N GLY A 64 -0.89 24.26 15.31
CA GLY A 64 -1.51 24.40 13.99
C GLY A 64 -0.80 23.59 12.91
N ARG A 65 0.54 23.54 12.93
CA ARG A 65 1.33 22.74 11.99
C ARG A 65 1.08 21.24 12.19
N ILE A 66 1.06 20.76 13.43
CA ILE A 66 0.80 19.35 13.74
C ILE A 66 -0.62 18.97 13.29
N VAL A 67 -1.62 19.77 13.66
CA VAL A 67 -3.03 19.53 13.27
C VAL A 67 -3.19 19.52 11.76
N ASN A 68 -2.52 20.43 11.04
CA ASN A 68 -2.55 20.46 9.58
C ASN A 68 -1.92 19.20 8.96
N ILE A 69 -0.80 18.71 9.50
CA ILE A 69 -0.18 17.45 9.05
C ILE A 69 -1.14 16.28 9.24
N PHE A 70 -1.75 16.13 10.42
CA PHE A 70 -2.72 15.06 10.67
C PHE A 70 -3.95 15.16 9.77
N TYR A 71 -4.46 16.37 9.55
CA TYR A 71 -5.62 16.59 8.70
C TYR A 71 -5.31 16.31 7.21
N ALA A 72 -4.13 16.70 6.74
CA ALA A 72 -3.65 16.40 5.39
C ALA A 72 -3.43 14.89 5.20
N ALA A 73 -2.72 14.23 6.12
CA ALA A 73 -2.49 12.78 6.09
C ALA A 73 -3.80 11.99 6.17
N GLY A 74 -4.77 12.46 6.96
CA GLY A 74 -6.11 11.88 7.04
C GLY A 74 -6.86 11.97 5.71
N ARG A 75 -6.85 13.15 5.06
CA ARG A 75 -7.45 13.29 3.72
C ARG A 75 -6.77 12.42 2.67
N GLU A 76 -5.45 12.40 2.66
CA GLU A 76 -4.67 11.57 1.73
C GLU A 76 -4.97 10.09 1.92
N SER A 77 -5.06 9.62 3.17
CA SER A 77 -5.44 8.25 3.49
C SER A 77 -6.84 7.90 2.98
N ILE A 78 -7.83 8.79 3.17
CA ILE A 78 -9.18 8.62 2.63
C ILE A 78 -9.16 8.58 1.11
N ASP A 79 -8.38 9.46 0.46
CA ASP A 79 -8.28 9.54 -0.99
C ASP A 79 -7.72 8.24 -1.59
N ILE A 80 -6.62 7.71 -1.02
CA ILE A 80 -6.02 6.43 -1.41
C ILE A 80 -7.03 5.28 -1.20
N THR A 81 -7.74 5.31 -0.07
CA THR A 81 -8.71 4.26 0.26
C THR A 81 -9.85 4.22 -0.77
N ILE A 82 -10.42 5.37 -1.09
CA ILE A 82 -11.55 5.48 -2.03
C ILE A 82 -11.12 5.22 -3.47
N LYS A 83 -9.97 5.74 -3.89
CA LYS A 83 -9.55 5.69 -5.31
C LYS A 83 -8.78 4.43 -5.69
N SER A 84 -8.18 3.73 -4.73
CA SER A 84 -7.31 2.59 -5.02
C SER A 84 -7.74 1.33 -4.26
N ILE A 85 -7.88 1.41 -2.94
CA ILE A 85 -8.14 0.22 -2.11
C ILE A 85 -9.54 -0.34 -2.37
N LEU A 86 -10.59 0.49 -2.27
CA LEU A 86 -11.98 0.03 -2.45
C LEU A 86 -12.23 -0.55 -3.86
N PRO A 87 -11.80 0.07 -4.97
CA PRO A 87 -11.94 -0.52 -6.29
C PRO A 87 -11.24 -1.88 -6.44
N PHE A 88 -10.03 -2.01 -5.89
CA PHE A 88 -9.30 -3.28 -5.92
C PHE A 88 -10.01 -4.36 -5.09
N MET A 89 -10.45 -4.03 -3.87
CA MET A 89 -11.21 -4.96 -3.02
C MET A 89 -12.53 -5.39 -3.67
N ALA A 90 -13.24 -4.46 -4.33
CA ALA A 90 -14.47 -4.77 -5.06
C ALA A 90 -14.21 -5.74 -6.22
N PHE A 91 -13.12 -5.53 -6.98
CA PHE A 91 -12.70 -6.43 -8.05
C PHE A 91 -12.35 -7.84 -7.54
N VAL A 92 -11.55 -7.93 -6.48
CA VAL A 92 -11.20 -9.22 -5.84
C VAL A 92 -12.45 -9.92 -5.31
N SER A 93 -13.37 -9.18 -4.69
CA SER A 93 -14.63 -9.73 -4.17
C SER A 93 -15.53 -10.25 -5.28
N MET A 94 -15.56 -9.57 -6.43
CA MET A 94 -16.29 -10.05 -7.62
C MET A 94 -15.69 -11.35 -8.15
N ILE A 95 -14.36 -11.44 -8.29
CA ILE A 95 -13.69 -12.69 -8.71
C ILE A 95 -14.03 -13.82 -7.73
N LEU A 96 -13.91 -13.58 -6.43
CA LEU A 96 -14.22 -14.57 -5.41
C LEU A 96 -15.70 -14.99 -5.47
N GLY A 97 -16.61 -14.03 -5.67
CA GLY A 97 -18.03 -14.29 -5.86
C GLY A 97 -18.31 -15.18 -7.07
N ILE A 98 -17.66 -14.92 -8.20
CA ILE A 98 -17.77 -15.76 -9.41
C ILE A 98 -17.20 -17.16 -9.16
N ILE A 99 -16.03 -17.28 -8.52
CA ILE A 99 -15.40 -18.58 -8.21
C ILE A 99 -16.30 -19.42 -7.28
N SER A 100 -16.90 -18.77 -6.28
CA SER A 100 -17.82 -19.41 -5.34
C SER A 100 -19.12 -19.84 -6.03
N ALA A 101 -19.76 -18.94 -6.79
CA ALA A 101 -21.02 -19.22 -7.48
C ALA A 101 -20.88 -20.23 -8.64
N SER A 102 -19.72 -20.29 -9.29
CA SER A 102 -19.44 -21.24 -10.38
C SER A 102 -19.12 -22.66 -9.92
N GLY A 103 -18.94 -22.90 -8.61
CA GLY A 103 -18.57 -24.20 -8.06
C GLY A 103 -17.10 -24.60 -8.31
N ILE A 104 -16.35 -23.80 -9.08
CA ILE A 104 -14.90 -23.98 -9.27
C ILE A 104 -14.18 -23.87 -7.92
N GLY A 105 -14.64 -22.98 -7.04
CA GLY A 105 -14.13 -22.88 -5.67
C GLY A 105 -14.23 -24.20 -4.89
N GLY A 106 -15.30 -24.97 -5.09
CA GLY A 106 -15.46 -26.28 -4.47
C GLY A 106 -14.50 -27.34 -5.03
N ILE A 107 -14.18 -27.29 -6.32
CA ILE A 107 -13.19 -28.20 -6.94
C ILE A 107 -11.78 -27.87 -6.46
N ILE A 108 -11.44 -26.57 -6.40
CA ILE A 108 -10.18 -26.07 -5.87
C ILE A 108 -10.05 -26.42 -4.38
N ALA A 109 -11.08 -26.20 -3.58
CA ALA A 109 -11.12 -26.59 -2.17
C ALA A 109 -10.92 -28.10 -2.02
N ASN A 110 -11.68 -28.95 -2.73
CA ASN A 110 -11.55 -30.40 -2.60
C ASN A 110 -10.18 -30.95 -3.06
N THR A 111 -9.48 -30.24 -3.94
CA THR A 111 -8.15 -30.65 -4.44
C THR A 111 -7.01 -30.06 -3.61
N ILE A 112 -7.14 -28.82 -3.15
CA ILE A 112 -6.08 -28.07 -2.45
C ILE A 112 -6.24 -28.16 -0.93
N SER A 113 -7.45 -28.19 -0.36
CA SER A 113 -7.67 -28.38 1.08
C SER A 113 -6.99 -29.62 1.66
N PRO A 114 -6.95 -30.81 1.02
CA PRO A 114 -6.18 -31.94 1.57
C PRO A 114 -4.66 -31.70 1.56
N VAL A 115 -4.16 -30.88 0.62
CA VAL A 115 -2.75 -30.50 0.55
C VAL A 115 -2.44 -29.42 1.60
N ALA A 116 -3.28 -28.40 1.73
CA ALA A 116 -3.13 -27.32 2.69
C ALA A 116 -3.45 -27.74 4.14
N GLY A 117 -4.18 -28.84 4.34
CA GLY A 117 -4.52 -29.41 5.65
C GLY A 117 -3.45 -30.33 6.24
N THR A 118 -2.30 -30.48 5.59
CA THR A 118 -1.18 -31.29 6.08
C THR A 118 0.12 -30.50 6.09
N LEU A 119 1.01 -30.81 7.04
CA LEU A 119 2.32 -30.16 7.12
C LEU A 119 3.16 -30.32 5.84
N PRO A 120 3.30 -31.53 5.25
CA PRO A 120 4.06 -31.69 4.01
C PRO A 120 3.47 -30.92 2.83
N GLY A 121 2.14 -30.87 2.71
CA GLY A 121 1.50 -30.14 1.62
C GLY A 121 1.63 -28.63 1.75
N MET A 122 1.58 -28.08 2.97
CA MET A 122 1.89 -26.66 3.22
C MET A 122 3.34 -26.31 2.87
N LEU A 123 4.31 -27.22 3.11
CA LEU A 123 5.70 -27.02 2.71
C LEU A 123 5.87 -26.99 1.19
N VAL A 124 5.15 -27.86 0.47
CA VAL A 124 5.15 -27.86 -1.01
C VAL A 124 4.53 -26.58 -1.55
N ILE A 125 3.39 -26.14 -1.00
CA ILE A 125 2.75 -24.87 -1.38
C ILE A 125 3.72 -23.70 -1.14
N SER A 126 4.36 -23.66 0.04
CA SER A 126 5.34 -22.62 0.38
C SER A 126 6.51 -22.59 -0.59
N PHE A 127 7.02 -23.76 -0.97
CA PHE A 127 8.11 -23.86 -1.93
C PHE A 127 7.70 -23.33 -3.30
N ILE A 128 6.52 -23.70 -3.82
CA ILE A 128 5.98 -23.23 -5.10
C ILE A 128 5.76 -21.71 -5.07
N CYS A 129 5.15 -21.19 -4.00
CA CYS A 129 4.89 -19.77 -3.80
C CYS A 129 6.18 -18.95 -3.65
N ALA A 130 7.27 -19.55 -3.19
CA ALA A 130 8.56 -18.88 -3.05
C ALA A 130 9.40 -18.87 -4.34
N ILE A 131 8.95 -19.51 -5.43
CA ILE A 131 9.74 -19.59 -6.67
C ILE A 131 9.84 -18.18 -7.31
N PRO A 132 11.07 -17.66 -7.53
CA PRO A 132 11.32 -16.31 -8.04
C PRO A 132 10.63 -15.98 -9.37
N PHE A 133 10.45 -16.97 -10.23
CA PHE A 133 9.95 -16.81 -11.60
C PHE A 133 8.43 -16.78 -11.70
N VAL A 134 7.73 -17.27 -10.68
CA VAL A 134 6.28 -17.20 -10.65
C VAL A 134 5.90 -15.73 -10.32
N SER A 135 6.67 -15.06 -9.45
CA SER A 135 6.41 -13.71 -8.92
C SER A 135 6.09 -12.61 -9.95
N PRO A 136 6.83 -12.44 -11.07
CA PRO A 136 6.51 -11.43 -12.08
C PRO A 136 5.20 -11.71 -12.85
N ILE A 137 4.87 -12.99 -13.02
CA ILE A 137 3.60 -13.45 -13.61
C ILE A 137 2.47 -13.29 -12.58
N LEU A 138 2.82 -13.22 -11.30
CA LEU A 138 1.91 -13.10 -10.17
C LEU A 138 1.53 -11.67 -9.77
N GLY A 139 1.99 -10.62 -10.47
CA GLY A 139 1.49 -9.25 -10.24
C GLY A 139 -0.05 -9.16 -10.22
N PRO A 140 -0.74 -9.90 -11.12
CA PRO A 140 -2.15 -10.29 -10.96
C PRO A 140 -2.35 -11.67 -10.31
N GLY A 141 -1.37 -12.57 -10.36
CA GLY A 141 -1.46 -13.95 -9.88
C GLY A 141 -1.33 -14.21 -8.37
N ALA A 142 -1.10 -13.18 -7.53
CA ALA A 142 -1.45 -13.23 -6.09
C ALA A 142 -2.90 -13.70 -5.87
N VAL A 143 -3.75 -13.65 -6.90
CA VAL A 143 -5.07 -14.29 -6.95
C VAL A 143 -5.05 -15.77 -6.55
N ILE A 144 -4.03 -16.58 -6.86
CA ILE A 144 -4.04 -18.01 -6.44
C ILE A 144 -3.84 -18.11 -4.93
N ALA A 145 -2.80 -17.45 -4.38
CA ALA A 145 -2.57 -17.40 -2.94
C ALA A 145 -3.76 -16.79 -2.19
N GLN A 146 -4.39 -15.77 -2.77
CA GLN A 146 -5.58 -15.10 -2.25
C GLN A 146 -6.82 -16.01 -2.29
N VAL A 147 -7.07 -16.72 -3.39
CA VAL A 147 -8.19 -17.66 -3.54
C VAL A 147 -8.00 -18.85 -2.62
N VAL A 148 -6.80 -19.44 -2.57
CA VAL A 148 -6.48 -20.53 -1.64
C VAL A 148 -6.60 -20.05 -0.20
N GLY A 149 -6.08 -18.87 0.15
CA GLY A 149 -6.18 -18.31 1.49
C GLY A 149 -7.61 -18.00 1.92
N THR A 150 -8.44 -17.47 1.02
CA THR A 150 -9.86 -17.18 1.31
C THR A 150 -10.69 -18.45 1.44
N LEU A 151 -10.48 -19.44 0.58
CA LEU A 151 -11.15 -20.74 0.67
C LEU A 151 -10.71 -21.49 1.94
N LEU A 152 -9.41 -21.57 2.22
CA LEU A 152 -8.90 -22.21 3.42
C LEU A 152 -9.39 -21.51 4.69
N GLY A 153 -9.39 -20.18 4.71
CA GLY A 153 -9.93 -19.40 5.83
C GLY A 153 -11.42 -19.68 6.07
N ALA A 154 -12.21 -19.84 4.99
CA ALA A 154 -13.61 -20.22 5.10
C ALA A 154 -13.78 -21.66 5.66
N GLU A 155 -13.00 -22.63 5.17
CA GLU A 155 -13.04 -24.02 5.64
C GLU A 155 -12.59 -24.17 7.11
N ILE A 156 -11.63 -23.35 7.56
CA ILE A 156 -11.24 -23.25 8.97
C ILE A 156 -12.39 -22.63 9.79
N GLY A 157 -13.00 -21.54 9.29
CA GLY A 157 -14.12 -20.87 9.96
C GLY A 157 -15.37 -21.74 10.08
N LEU A 158 -15.58 -22.66 9.13
CA LEU A 158 -16.67 -23.65 9.14
C LEU A 158 -16.34 -24.90 10.00
N GLY A 159 -15.11 -25.04 10.49
CA GLY A 159 -14.69 -26.14 11.36
C GLY A 159 -14.32 -27.44 10.63
N HIS A 160 -14.21 -27.43 9.30
CA HIS A 160 -13.76 -28.59 8.54
C HIS A 160 -12.25 -28.82 8.67
N ILE A 161 -11.48 -27.76 8.91
CA ILE A 161 -10.02 -27.81 9.12
C ILE A 161 -9.70 -27.31 10.53
N PRO A 162 -8.87 -28.05 11.30
CA PRO A 162 -8.45 -27.63 12.63
C PRO A 162 -7.78 -26.24 12.65
N PRO A 163 -8.14 -25.33 13.58
CA PRO A 163 -7.56 -23.98 13.67
C PRO A 163 -6.03 -23.93 13.82
N GLN A 164 -5.42 -24.96 14.39
CA GLN A 164 -3.96 -25.13 14.45
C GLN A 164 -3.25 -25.04 13.09
N TYR A 165 -3.95 -25.27 11.97
CA TYR A 165 -3.37 -25.16 10.64
C TYR A 165 -3.43 -23.74 10.04
N ALA A 166 -4.17 -22.81 10.67
CA ALA A 166 -4.32 -21.46 10.16
C ALA A 166 -2.98 -20.71 10.06
N LEU A 167 -2.16 -20.78 11.11
CA LEU A 167 -0.87 -20.09 11.16
C LEU A 167 0.14 -20.66 10.14
N PRO A 168 0.44 -21.97 10.09
CA PRO A 168 1.35 -22.50 9.09
C PRO A 168 0.84 -22.31 7.66
N ALA A 169 -0.47 -22.39 7.43
CA ALA A 169 -1.02 -22.17 6.09
C ALA A 169 -0.91 -20.71 5.63
N LEU A 170 -1.06 -19.75 6.55
CA LEU A 170 -0.80 -18.34 6.27
C LEU A 170 0.63 -18.14 5.75
N PHE A 171 1.63 -18.73 6.41
CA PHE A 171 3.02 -18.62 5.95
C PHE A 171 3.29 -19.40 4.66
N ALA A 172 2.55 -20.48 4.40
CA ALA A 172 2.68 -21.24 3.16
C ALA A 172 2.24 -20.43 1.95
N ILE A 173 1.09 -19.75 2.00
CA ILE A 173 0.60 -18.92 0.89
C ILE A 173 1.32 -17.56 0.80
N ASN A 174 1.81 -17.04 1.93
CA ASN A 174 2.41 -15.71 2.00
C ASN A 174 3.91 -15.68 1.62
N ALA A 175 4.55 -16.84 1.38
CA ALA A 175 5.94 -16.90 0.93
C ALA A 175 6.19 -16.08 -0.35
N GLN A 176 5.14 -15.91 -1.16
CA GLN A 176 5.12 -15.16 -2.42
C GLN A 176 5.14 -13.63 -2.25
N VAL A 177 4.54 -13.09 -1.17
CA VAL A 177 4.44 -11.63 -0.97
C VAL A 177 5.82 -10.99 -0.86
N GLY A 178 6.76 -11.67 -0.20
CA GLY A 178 8.14 -11.20 -0.17
C GLY A 178 8.83 -11.19 -1.54
N ALA A 179 8.40 -12.03 -2.48
CA ALA A 179 8.93 -12.07 -3.83
C ALA A 179 8.35 -10.96 -4.72
N ASP A 180 7.04 -10.72 -4.62
CA ASP A 180 6.32 -9.76 -5.46
C ASP A 180 6.59 -8.29 -5.07
N PHE A 181 6.70 -8.00 -3.77
CA PHE A 181 6.79 -6.63 -3.28
C PHE A 181 8.21 -6.09 -3.15
N VAL A 182 9.25 -6.94 -3.18
CA VAL A 182 10.64 -6.49 -3.06
C VAL A 182 11.12 -5.72 -4.29
N PRO A 183 10.89 -6.18 -5.53
CA PRO A 183 11.23 -5.39 -6.72
C PRO A 183 10.51 -4.04 -6.76
N VAL A 184 9.22 -4.04 -6.41
CA VAL A 184 8.38 -2.82 -6.37
C VAL A 184 8.85 -1.89 -5.24
N GLY A 185 9.13 -2.42 -4.06
CA GLY A 185 9.58 -1.66 -2.91
C GLY A 185 10.95 -1.00 -3.12
N LEU A 186 11.91 -1.72 -3.71
CA LEU A 186 13.21 -1.16 -4.08
C LEU A 186 13.07 -0.08 -5.17
N SER A 187 12.17 -0.28 -6.13
CA SER A 187 11.88 0.73 -7.17
C SER A 187 11.22 1.99 -6.60
N LEU A 188 10.25 1.84 -5.69
CA LEU A 188 9.59 2.96 -5.01
C LEU A 188 10.51 3.70 -4.04
N GLY A 189 11.49 2.98 -3.47
CA GLY A 189 12.52 3.55 -2.61
C GLY A 189 13.64 4.29 -3.36
N GLU A 190 13.52 4.45 -4.68
CA GLU A 190 14.55 5.05 -5.54
C GLU A 190 15.94 4.42 -5.30
N ALA A 191 15.97 3.10 -5.07
CA ALA A 191 17.20 2.38 -4.80
C ALA A 191 18.15 2.45 -5.99
N GLU A 192 19.45 2.47 -5.70
CA GLU A 192 20.49 2.45 -6.72
C GLU A 192 20.35 1.21 -7.63
N PRO A 193 20.64 1.31 -8.94
CA PRO A 193 20.49 0.19 -9.88
C PRO A 193 21.22 -1.08 -9.42
N GLU A 194 22.44 -0.93 -8.87
CA GLU A 194 23.22 -2.06 -8.33
C GLU A 194 22.51 -2.75 -7.15
N THR A 195 21.81 -1.97 -6.31
CA THR A 195 21.01 -2.50 -5.20
C THR A 195 19.78 -3.26 -5.69
N ILE A 196 19.18 -2.83 -6.79
CA ILE A 196 18.05 -3.53 -7.40
C ILE A 196 18.52 -4.84 -8.05
N GLU A 197 19.59 -4.78 -8.84
CA GLU A 197 20.14 -5.94 -9.56
C GLU A 197 20.66 -7.04 -8.64
N LEU A 198 21.25 -6.68 -7.49
CA LEU A 198 21.74 -7.65 -6.51
C LEU A 198 20.70 -7.99 -5.44
N GLY A 199 19.93 -6.99 -4.98
CA GLY A 199 18.97 -7.15 -3.89
C GLY A 199 17.75 -7.95 -4.27
N VAL A 200 17.21 -7.77 -5.48
CA VAL A 200 16.04 -8.54 -5.93
C VAL A 200 16.35 -10.04 -5.97
N PRO A 201 17.40 -10.52 -6.67
CA PRO A 201 17.73 -11.95 -6.67
C PRO A 201 18.08 -12.48 -5.27
N ALA A 202 18.82 -11.72 -4.46
CA ALA A 202 19.22 -12.14 -3.11
C ALA A 202 18.01 -12.44 -2.21
N VAL A 203 17.00 -11.57 -2.25
CA VAL A 203 15.79 -11.77 -1.44
C VAL A 203 14.93 -12.90 -2.01
N LEU A 204 14.83 -13.02 -3.34
CA LEU A 204 14.11 -14.10 -3.98
C LEU A 204 14.69 -15.48 -3.63
N TYR A 205 16.02 -15.64 -3.65
CA TYR A 205 16.67 -16.87 -3.20
C TYR A 205 16.49 -17.13 -1.71
N SER A 206 16.58 -16.08 -0.88
CA SER A 206 16.32 -16.19 0.55
C SER A 206 14.91 -16.72 0.84
N ARG A 207 13.91 -16.31 0.04
CA ARG A 207 12.50 -16.73 0.22
C ARG A 207 12.27 -18.21 -0.06
N VAL A 208 13.02 -18.83 -0.97
CA VAL A 208 12.94 -20.28 -1.24
C VAL A 208 13.28 -21.11 0.01
N ILE A 209 14.17 -20.61 0.85
CA ILE A 209 14.58 -21.28 2.10
C ILE A 209 13.72 -20.81 3.28
N THR A 210 13.56 -19.49 3.42
CA THR A 210 12.86 -18.89 4.57
C THR A 210 11.35 -19.12 4.54
N GLY A 211 10.74 -19.36 3.37
CA GLY A 211 9.32 -19.71 3.23
C GLY A 211 8.98 -21.03 3.94
N PRO A 212 9.54 -22.17 3.51
CA PRO A 212 9.32 -23.46 4.18
C PRO A 212 9.74 -23.44 5.65
N LEU A 213 10.83 -22.75 5.99
CA LEU A 213 11.26 -22.58 7.37
C LEU A 213 10.20 -21.85 8.21
N ALA A 214 9.60 -20.78 7.68
CA ALA A 214 8.54 -20.05 8.36
C ALA A 214 7.30 -20.91 8.58
N VAL A 215 6.95 -21.80 7.64
CA VAL A 215 5.87 -22.79 7.81
C VAL A 215 6.16 -23.74 8.98
N LEU A 216 7.39 -24.25 9.09
CA LEU A 216 7.79 -25.13 10.20
C LEU A 216 7.72 -24.41 11.56
N ILE A 217 8.22 -23.18 11.62
CA ILE A 217 8.18 -22.35 12.83
C ILE A 217 6.72 -22.06 13.21
N ALA A 218 5.90 -21.70 12.23
CA ALA A 218 4.48 -21.44 12.40
C ALA A 218 3.71 -22.68 12.88
N TYR A 219 4.05 -23.86 12.38
CA TYR A 219 3.47 -25.13 12.85
C TYR A 219 3.85 -25.42 14.30
N ALA A 220 5.11 -25.19 14.68
CA ALA A 220 5.53 -25.33 16.07
C ALA A 220 4.84 -24.31 16.99
N ALA A 221 4.69 -23.07 16.53
CA ALA A 221 3.99 -22.01 17.25
C ALA A 221 2.47 -22.20 17.31
N SER A 222 1.89 -23.05 16.44
CA SER A 222 0.46 -23.33 16.43
C SER A 222 0.04 -24.51 17.31
N ILE A 223 0.98 -25.17 17.99
CA ILE A 223 0.69 -26.18 19.00
C ILE A 223 -0.08 -25.51 20.15
N GLY A 224 -1.31 -25.96 20.38
CA GLY A 224 -2.20 -25.40 21.42
C GLY A 224 -3.21 -24.36 20.93
N LEU A 225 -3.31 -24.14 19.61
CA LEU A 225 -4.47 -23.48 19.00
C LEU A 225 -5.59 -24.53 18.79
N TYR A 226 -6.71 -24.35 19.48
CA TYR A 226 -7.92 -25.19 19.41
C TYR A 226 -9.15 -24.35 19.08
#